data_AF-A0A7G6T0P5-F1
#
_entry.id   AF-A0A7G6T0P5-F1
#
_cell.length_a   1.000
_cell.length_b   1.000
_cell.length_c   1.000
_cell.angle_alpha   90.00
_cell.angle_beta   90.00
_cell.angle_gamma   90.00
#
_symmetry.space_group_name_H-M   'P 1'
#
loop_
_entity.id
_entity.type
_entity.pdbx_description
1 polymer ?
#
loop_
_entity_poly.entity_id
_entity_poly.type
_entity_poly.pdbx_seq_one_letter_code
_entity_poly.pdbx_strand_id
1 'polypeptide(L)'
;MSESTDKYRNNSLDGLRGIASASVIFYHAILYHQALINKVLMPPIQQLNTFGDIATKVVLALFNGSNAVLLFFVLSGFVLRLSLERHDGSPGVVIVNFILRRLCRLYPAMFFCMACFLALAILYQKMGWSGFPAPNLTDPLLNALLFKISWHGPSGTIQAEFLAVPFILAAFFVGRILGSFALLTCVVYSIFAFGDPEMVLWAPNMHSWLSAFMVGMLVADKRLKPFFSDATGAALTLLCVAYFVLRAATNMGSVQSAIGQTVICGGLVGAVYYASPKLAVIRFLNWHPVLFFGAYQL
;
A
#
# COMPACT_ATOMS: atom_id res chain seq x y z
N MET A 1 21.80 28.60 -15.78
CA MET A 1 21.13 28.92 -14.51
C MET A 1 19.64 28.70 -14.71
N SER A 2 19.17 27.46 -14.53
CA SER A 2 17.76 27.09 -14.68
C SER A 2 17.26 26.55 -13.33
N GLU A 3 16.98 27.46 -12.41
CA GLU A 3 16.06 27.17 -11.31
C GLU A 3 14.65 27.17 -11.88
N SER A 4 13.90 26.07 -11.70
CA SER A 4 12.45 26.03 -11.40
C SER A 4 11.73 24.79 -11.95
N THR A 5 11.94 23.60 -11.35
CA THR A 5 10.89 22.54 -11.32
C THR A 5 11.17 21.36 -10.36
N ASP A 6 12.42 21.08 -9.95
CA ASP A 6 12.76 19.79 -9.30
C ASP A 6 12.78 19.75 -7.75
N LYS A 7 12.17 20.71 -7.05
CA LYS A 7 12.47 20.89 -5.61
C LYS A 7 11.79 19.91 -4.63
N TYR A 8 10.86 19.02 -5.03
CA TYR A 8 10.05 18.29 -4.01
C TYR A 8 9.64 16.84 -4.32
N ARG A 9 10.41 16.13 -5.15
CA ARG A 9 10.27 14.69 -5.32
C ARG A 9 11.17 13.96 -4.33
N ASN A 10 10.59 13.23 -3.37
CA ASN A 10 11.39 12.45 -2.43
C ASN A 10 11.72 11.09 -3.06
N ASN A 11 12.87 11.05 -3.74
CA ASN A 11 13.41 9.85 -4.38
C ASN A 11 13.43 8.63 -3.43
N SER A 12 13.65 8.82 -2.12
CA SER A 12 13.66 7.71 -1.15
C SER A 12 12.29 7.06 -0.98
N LEU A 13 11.20 7.84 -1.05
CA LEU A 13 9.84 7.30 -1.01
C LEU A 13 9.48 6.60 -2.31
N ASP A 14 9.94 7.12 -3.45
CA ASP A 14 9.76 6.49 -4.75
C ASP A 14 10.52 5.16 -4.82
N GLY A 15 11.75 5.11 -4.31
CA GLY A 15 12.53 3.88 -4.17
C GLY A 15 11.84 2.85 -3.27
N LEU A 16 11.24 3.30 -2.15
CA LEU A 16 10.47 2.43 -1.25
C LEU A 16 9.24 1.83 -1.96
N ARG A 17 8.54 2.62 -2.79
CA ARG A 17 7.45 2.14 -3.66
C ARG A 17 7.95 1.15 -4.70
N GLY A 18 9.10 1.43 -5.31
CA GLY A 18 9.74 0.55 -6.29
C GLY A 18 10.00 -0.84 -5.73
N ILE A 19 10.64 -0.93 -4.56
CA ILE A 19 10.88 -2.21 -3.88
C ILE A 19 9.56 -2.90 -3.53
N ALA A 20 8.58 -2.16 -3.01
CA ALA A 20 7.27 -2.71 -2.68
C ALA A 20 6.59 -3.31 -3.93
N SER A 21 6.62 -2.62 -5.07
CA SER A 21 6.03 -3.12 -6.32
C SER A 21 6.71 -4.39 -6.82
N ALA A 22 8.05 -4.46 -6.76
CA ALA A 22 8.78 -5.66 -7.11
C ALA A 22 8.39 -6.84 -6.21
N SER A 23 8.32 -6.63 -4.89
CA SER A 23 7.87 -7.65 -3.94
C SER A 23 6.44 -8.14 -4.25
N VAL A 24 5.52 -7.27 -4.65
CA VAL A 24 4.15 -7.66 -5.06
C VAL A 24 4.15 -8.53 -6.31
N ILE A 25 4.98 -8.22 -7.31
CA ILE A 25 5.09 -9.01 -8.55
C ILE A 25 5.61 -10.41 -8.23
N PHE A 26 6.73 -10.51 -7.50
CA PHE A 26 7.29 -11.81 -7.10
C PHE A 26 6.32 -12.61 -6.24
N TYR A 27 5.61 -11.95 -5.32
CA TYR A 27 4.59 -12.60 -4.50
C TYR A 27 3.49 -13.25 -5.32
N HIS A 28 2.90 -12.52 -6.28
CA HIS A 28 1.85 -13.09 -7.15
C HIS A 28 2.40 -14.18 -8.08
N ALA A 29 3.65 -14.07 -8.52
CA ALA A 29 4.30 -15.13 -9.30
C ALA A 29 4.47 -16.43 -8.50
N ILE A 30 4.86 -16.32 -7.22
CA ILE A 30 5.05 -17.48 -6.34
C ILE A 30 3.70 -18.08 -5.90
N LEU A 31 2.68 -17.25 -5.68
CA LEU A 31 1.35 -17.68 -5.21
C LEU A 31 0.47 -18.35 -6.26
N TYR A 32 0.91 -18.45 -7.52
CA TYR A 32 0.23 -19.28 -8.51
C TYR A 32 0.02 -20.72 -8.02
N HIS A 33 0.89 -21.21 -7.12
CA HIS A 33 0.74 -22.52 -6.50
C HIS A 33 -0.15 -22.47 -5.23
N GLN A 34 -1.46 -22.70 -5.39
CA GLN A 34 -2.45 -22.64 -4.30
C GLN A 34 -2.13 -23.52 -3.08
N ALA A 35 -1.46 -24.66 -3.28
CA ALA A 35 -1.04 -25.56 -2.20
C ALA A 35 -0.04 -24.90 -1.21
N LEU A 36 0.76 -23.94 -1.68
CA LEU A 36 1.75 -23.23 -0.87
C LEU A 36 1.11 -22.25 0.12
N ILE A 37 -0.09 -21.75 -0.20
CA ILE A 37 -0.79 -20.70 0.56
C ILE A 37 -1.21 -21.23 1.94
N ASN A 38 -1.97 -22.31 1.95
CA ASN A 38 -2.55 -22.85 3.19
C ASN A 38 -1.49 -23.53 4.06
N LYS A 39 -0.49 -24.17 3.44
CA LYS A 39 0.54 -24.94 4.16
C LYS A 39 1.62 -24.04 4.78
N VAL A 40 2.04 -22.98 4.09
CA VAL A 40 3.23 -22.20 4.48
C VAL A 40 2.93 -20.72 4.69
N LEU A 41 2.09 -20.09 3.86
CA LEU A 41 1.90 -18.63 3.90
C LEU A 41 1.08 -18.16 5.10
N MET A 42 -0.01 -18.87 5.41
CA MET A 42 -0.93 -18.49 6.49
C MET A 42 -0.38 -18.75 7.91
N PRO A 43 0.11 -19.96 8.26
CA PRO A 43 0.53 -20.26 9.63
C PRO A 43 1.82 -19.52 10.03
N PRO A 44 2.00 -19.17 11.31
CA PRO A 44 3.25 -18.59 11.81
C PRO A 44 4.41 -19.62 11.73
N ILE A 45 5.66 -19.13 11.64
CA ILE A 45 6.85 -19.99 11.42
C ILE A 45 7.02 -21.08 12.50
N GLN A 46 6.54 -20.82 13.72
CA GLN A 46 6.59 -21.74 14.85
C GLN A 46 5.72 -22.98 14.67
N GLN A 47 4.76 -22.95 13.74
CA GLN A 47 3.89 -24.09 13.42
C GLN A 47 4.42 -24.93 12.24
N LEU A 48 5.58 -24.57 11.69
CA LEU A 48 6.21 -25.29 10.58
C LEU A 48 7.22 -26.31 11.12
N ASN A 49 7.02 -27.58 10.78
CA ASN A 49 7.83 -28.68 11.33
C ASN A 49 8.95 -29.15 10.39
N THR A 50 8.97 -28.68 9.15
CA THR A 50 9.93 -29.13 8.12
C THR A 50 10.85 -27.99 7.70
N PHE A 51 12.15 -28.25 7.60
CA PHE A 51 13.16 -27.26 7.19
C PHE A 51 12.83 -26.62 5.83
N GLY A 52 12.34 -27.41 4.86
CA GLY A 52 11.90 -26.89 3.56
C GLY A 52 10.73 -25.90 3.65
N ASP A 53 9.77 -26.15 4.54
CA ASP A 53 8.64 -25.25 4.76
C ASP A 53 9.09 -23.96 5.46
N ILE A 54 10.04 -24.05 6.41
CA ILE A 54 10.67 -22.90 7.08
C ILE A 54 11.46 -22.05 6.08
N ALA A 55 12.29 -22.66 5.24
CA ALA A 55 13.04 -21.93 4.20
C ALA A 55 12.09 -21.24 3.22
N THR A 56 11.03 -21.93 2.79
CA THR A 56 9.98 -21.37 1.94
C THR A 56 9.28 -20.20 2.63
N LYS A 57 8.99 -20.31 3.94
CA LYS A 57 8.41 -19.21 4.73
C LYS A 57 9.31 -17.98 4.77
N VAL A 58 10.61 -18.16 4.96
CA VAL A 58 11.57 -17.06 4.96
C VAL A 58 11.59 -16.36 3.60
N VAL A 59 11.62 -17.12 2.50
CA VAL A 59 11.56 -16.55 1.15
C VAL A 59 10.23 -15.80 0.93
N LEU A 60 9.09 -16.38 1.32
CA LEU A 60 7.78 -15.74 1.22
C LEU A 60 7.63 -14.51 2.12
N ALA A 61 8.32 -14.48 3.27
CA ALA A 61 8.35 -13.32 4.16
C ALA A 61 9.16 -12.17 3.55
N LEU A 62 10.26 -12.47 2.85
CA LEU A 62 11.05 -11.49 2.10
C LEU A 62 10.27 -10.89 0.93
N PHE A 63 9.59 -11.73 0.15
CA PHE A 63 8.74 -11.31 -0.97
C PHE A 63 7.26 -11.25 -0.59
N ASN A 64 6.94 -10.56 0.51
CA ASN A 64 5.55 -10.50 0.97
C ASN A 64 4.77 -9.37 0.27
N GLY A 65 3.96 -9.75 -0.72
CA GLY A 65 3.11 -8.83 -1.45
C GLY A 65 2.00 -8.23 -0.60
N SER A 66 1.43 -8.95 0.37
CA SER A 66 0.38 -8.41 1.25
C SER A 66 0.89 -7.26 2.12
N ASN A 67 2.08 -7.39 2.70
CA ASN A 67 2.67 -6.32 3.49
C ASN A 67 3.19 -5.18 2.62
N ALA A 68 3.62 -5.48 1.39
CA ALA A 68 3.99 -4.46 0.42
C ALA A 68 2.76 -3.61 0.01
N VAL A 69 1.59 -4.24 -0.17
CA VAL A 69 0.31 -3.52 -0.37
C VAL A 69 -0.05 -2.66 0.83
N LEU A 70 0.13 -3.18 2.06
CA LEU A 70 -0.08 -2.39 3.27
C LEU A 70 0.83 -1.14 3.30
N LEU A 71 2.11 -1.31 2.93
CA LEU A 71 3.06 -0.22 2.79
C LEU A 71 2.62 0.79 1.71
N PHE A 72 2.06 0.33 0.58
CA PHE A 72 1.46 1.22 -0.42
C PHE A 72 0.30 2.04 0.15
N PHE A 73 -0.55 1.46 0.99
CA PHE A 73 -1.66 2.20 1.62
C PHE A 73 -1.17 3.23 2.64
N VAL A 74 -0.16 2.90 3.45
CA VAL A 74 0.49 3.87 4.35
C VAL A 74 1.13 5.00 3.55
N LEU A 75 1.91 4.68 2.51
CA LEU A 75 2.52 5.66 1.62
C LEU A 75 1.48 6.52 0.89
N SER A 76 0.33 5.94 0.55
CA SER A 76 -0.78 6.66 -0.06
C SER A 76 -1.36 7.65 0.94
N GLY A 77 -1.75 7.23 2.14
CA GLY A 77 -2.24 8.14 3.18
C GLY A 77 -1.26 9.29 3.47
N PHE A 78 0.03 8.96 3.55
CA PHE A 78 1.11 9.94 3.77
C PHE A 78 1.20 10.99 2.66
N VAL A 79 1.37 10.55 1.41
CA VAL A 79 1.54 11.46 0.26
C VAL A 79 0.26 12.25 -0.01
N LEU A 80 -0.92 11.67 0.20
CA LEU A 80 -2.20 12.35 0.01
C LEU A 80 -2.38 13.46 1.05
N ARG A 81 -2.02 13.22 2.32
CA ARG A 81 -2.03 14.27 3.34
C ARG A 81 -1.12 15.43 2.94
N LEU A 82 0.11 15.14 2.52
CA LEU A 82 1.04 16.17 2.05
C LEU A 82 0.51 16.91 0.80
N SER A 83 -0.14 16.20 -0.12
CA SER A 83 -0.74 16.82 -1.30
C SER A 83 -1.91 17.75 -0.94
N LEU A 84 -2.75 17.38 0.02
CA LEU A 84 -3.85 18.21 0.49
C LEU A 84 -3.36 19.45 1.25
N GLU A 85 -2.26 19.33 2.02
CA GLU A 85 -1.62 20.48 2.68
C GLU A 85 -0.99 21.49 1.72
N ARG A 86 -0.69 21.09 0.48
CA ARG A 86 -0.11 21.98 -0.55
C ARG A 86 -1.14 22.82 -1.29
N HIS A 87 -2.43 22.49 -1.18
CA HIS A 87 -3.47 23.22 -1.88
C HIS A 87 -4.07 24.30 -1.00
N ASP A 88 -3.75 25.54 -1.34
CA ASP A 88 -4.43 26.72 -0.83
C ASP A 88 -5.65 27.04 -1.71
N GLY A 89 -6.83 27.10 -1.11
CA GLY A 89 -8.09 27.34 -1.83
C GLY A 89 -9.32 26.99 -1.02
N SER A 90 -10.49 27.22 -1.59
CA SER A 90 -11.75 26.82 -0.97
C SER A 90 -11.83 25.29 -0.87
N PRO A 91 -12.40 24.73 0.23
CA PRO A 91 -12.46 23.29 0.44
C PRO A 91 -13.05 22.52 -0.76
N GLY A 92 -14.07 23.07 -1.41
CA GLY A 92 -14.71 22.45 -2.59
C GLY A 92 -13.76 22.31 -3.77
N VAL A 93 -12.96 23.34 -4.08
CA VAL A 93 -12.00 23.31 -5.19
C VAL A 93 -10.88 22.30 -4.91
N VAL A 94 -10.42 22.21 -3.66
CA VAL A 94 -9.40 21.23 -3.25
C VAL A 94 -9.93 19.80 -3.44
N ILE A 95 -11.17 19.53 -3.00
CA ILE A 95 -11.80 18.22 -3.13
C ILE A 95 -11.97 17.82 -4.59
N VAL A 96 -12.52 18.70 -5.44
CA VAL A 96 -12.76 18.41 -6.86
C VAL A 96 -11.44 18.14 -7.58
N ASN A 97 -10.45 19.01 -7.40
CA ASN A 97 -9.14 18.84 -8.05
C ASN A 97 -8.41 17.58 -7.56
N PHE A 98 -8.57 17.21 -6.29
CA PHE A 98 -8.03 15.98 -5.72
C PHE A 98 -8.66 14.73 -6.35
N ILE A 99 -10.00 14.69 -6.43
CA ILE A 99 -10.74 13.57 -7.01
C ILE A 99 -10.42 13.43 -8.49
N LEU A 100 -10.47 14.52 -9.27
CA LEU A 100 -10.25 14.47 -10.71
C LEU A 100 -8.85 13.98 -11.08
N ARG A 101 -7.80 14.48 -10.41
CA ARG A 101 -6.43 14.00 -10.65
C ARG A 101 -6.28 12.52 -10.34
N ARG A 102 -6.96 12.04 -9.30
CA ARG A 102 -6.94 10.62 -8.95
C ARG A 102 -7.66 9.77 -9.99
N LEU A 103 -8.84 10.17 -10.43
CA LEU A 103 -9.61 9.48 -11.47
C LEU A 103 -8.82 9.41 -12.78
N CYS A 104 -8.25 10.54 -13.22
CA CYS A 104 -7.48 10.60 -14.47
C CYS A 104 -6.19 9.77 -14.42
N ARG A 105 -5.67 9.49 -13.23
CA ARG A 105 -4.49 8.63 -13.03
C ARG A 105 -4.86 7.14 -12.99
N LEU A 106 -5.93 6.78 -12.27
CA LEU A 106 -6.28 5.37 -12.04
C LEU A 106 -7.01 4.73 -13.22
N TYR A 107 -7.98 5.42 -13.82
CA TYR A 107 -8.87 4.82 -14.81
C TYR A 107 -8.17 4.45 -16.14
N PRO A 108 -7.29 5.29 -16.73
CA PRO A 108 -6.62 4.91 -17.98
C PRO A 108 -5.79 3.63 -17.85
N ALA A 109 -5.03 3.51 -16.76
CA ALA A 109 -4.24 2.31 -16.48
C ALA A 109 -5.13 1.08 -16.24
N MET A 110 -6.25 1.25 -15.54
CA MET A 110 -7.21 0.16 -15.29
C MET A 110 -7.88 -0.34 -16.56
N PHE A 111 -8.38 0.56 -17.41
CA PHE A 111 -8.98 0.16 -18.69
C PHE A 111 -7.98 -0.53 -19.61
N PHE A 112 -6.75 -0.02 -19.70
CA PHE A 112 -5.70 -0.65 -20.48
C PHE A 112 -5.35 -2.05 -19.94
N CYS A 113 -5.19 -2.19 -18.62
CA CYS A 113 -4.90 -3.48 -17.99
C CYS A 113 -6.02 -4.51 -18.23
N MET A 114 -7.29 -4.11 -18.05
CA MET A 114 -8.42 -5.01 -18.28
C MET A 114 -8.57 -5.38 -19.76
N ALA A 115 -8.30 -4.45 -20.69
CA ALA A 115 -8.29 -4.75 -22.13
C ALA A 115 -7.22 -5.77 -22.50
N CYS A 116 -6.00 -5.62 -21.98
CA CYS A 116 -4.92 -6.60 -22.15
C CYS A 116 -5.28 -7.96 -21.54
N PHE A 117 -5.89 -7.98 -20.34
CA PHE A 117 -6.30 -9.23 -19.69
C PHE A 117 -7.39 -9.96 -20.48
N LEU A 118 -8.35 -9.22 -21.04
CA LEU A 118 -9.38 -9.77 -21.93
C LEU A 118 -8.77 -10.33 -23.22
N ALA A 119 -7.83 -9.61 -23.85
CA ALA A 119 -7.14 -10.07 -25.06
C ALA A 119 -6.36 -11.37 -24.81
N LEU A 120 -5.68 -11.46 -23.66
CA LEU A 120 -5.01 -12.69 -23.22
C LEU A 120 -6.03 -13.82 -22.99
N ALA A 121 -7.13 -13.56 -22.27
CA ALA A 121 -8.16 -14.59 -22.05
C ALA A 121 -8.70 -15.19 -23.36
N ILE A 122 -8.94 -14.35 -24.38
CA ILE A 122 -9.37 -14.79 -25.71
C ILE A 122 -8.28 -15.64 -26.40
N LEU A 123 -7.01 -15.21 -26.34
CA LEU A 123 -5.89 -15.93 -26.94
C LEU A 123 -5.69 -17.31 -26.31
N TYR A 124 -5.69 -17.39 -24.98
CA TYR A 124 -5.50 -18.64 -24.24
C TYR A 124 -6.65 -19.62 -24.49
N GLN A 125 -7.90 -19.14 -24.58
CA GLN A 125 -9.03 -19.99 -24.93
C GLN A 125 -8.89 -20.55 -26.35
N LYS A 126 -8.45 -19.74 -27.33
CA LYS A 126 -8.18 -20.21 -28.70
C LYS A 126 -7.07 -21.26 -28.75
N MET A 127 -6.09 -21.18 -27.85
CA MET A 127 -5.00 -22.16 -27.72
C MET A 127 -5.38 -23.40 -26.90
N GLY A 128 -6.59 -23.48 -26.35
CA GLY A 128 -7.08 -24.63 -25.59
C GLY A 128 -6.44 -24.79 -24.21
N TRP A 129 -5.80 -23.74 -23.67
CA TRP A 129 -5.16 -23.82 -22.35
C TRP A 129 -6.19 -23.57 -21.23
N SER A 130 -6.39 -24.58 -20.38
CA SER A 130 -7.21 -24.47 -19.18
C SER A 130 -6.45 -23.70 -18.10
N GLY A 131 -6.95 -22.54 -17.69
CA GLY A 131 -6.32 -21.74 -16.63
C GLY A 131 -6.79 -20.28 -16.56
N PHE A 132 -7.41 -19.77 -17.63
CA PHE A 132 -8.01 -18.42 -17.65
C PHE A 132 -9.54 -18.47 -17.53
N PRO A 133 -10.16 -17.46 -16.89
CA PRO A 133 -11.62 -17.30 -16.89
C PRO A 133 -12.15 -17.24 -18.32
N ALA A 134 -13.33 -17.82 -18.57
CA ALA A 134 -13.96 -17.75 -19.87
C ALA A 134 -14.19 -16.29 -20.27
N PRO A 135 -13.80 -15.85 -21.49
CA PRO A 135 -13.93 -14.47 -21.91
C PRO A 135 -15.41 -14.06 -21.99
N ASN A 136 -15.69 -12.91 -21.40
CA ASN A 136 -16.99 -12.26 -21.28
C ASN A 136 -16.69 -10.76 -21.18
N LEU A 137 -17.60 -9.92 -21.66
CA LEU A 137 -17.41 -8.47 -21.72
C LEU A 137 -17.91 -7.76 -20.45
N THR A 138 -18.84 -8.37 -19.71
CA THR A 138 -19.46 -7.73 -18.54
C THR A 138 -18.54 -7.69 -17.34
N ASP A 139 -17.89 -8.82 -17.01
CA ASP A 139 -17.09 -8.94 -15.81
C ASP A 139 -15.76 -8.14 -15.85
N PRO A 140 -15.01 -8.02 -16.98
CA PRO A 140 -13.85 -7.14 -17.05
C PRO A 140 -14.26 -5.67 -17.00
N LEU A 141 -15.44 -5.31 -17.54
CA LEU A 141 -15.96 -3.95 -17.48
C LEU A 141 -16.35 -3.57 -16.05
N LEU A 142 -17.06 -4.45 -15.34
CA LEU A 142 -17.40 -4.24 -13.91
C LEU A 142 -16.15 -4.13 -13.02
N ASN A 143 -15.09 -4.84 -13.38
CA ASN A 143 -13.80 -4.75 -12.71
C ASN A 143 -13.04 -3.47 -13.07
N ALA A 144 -13.05 -3.05 -14.35
CA ALA A 144 -12.46 -1.79 -14.81
C ALA A 144 -13.11 -0.58 -14.13
N LEU A 145 -14.42 -0.65 -13.88
CA LEU A 145 -15.18 0.35 -13.13
C LEU A 145 -15.01 0.23 -11.61
N LEU A 146 -14.25 -0.75 -11.12
CA LEU A 146 -14.03 -1.03 -9.69
C LEU A 146 -15.33 -1.28 -8.90
N PHE A 147 -16.42 -1.66 -9.56
CA PHE A 147 -17.67 -2.01 -8.89
C PHE A 147 -17.62 -3.41 -8.30
N LYS A 148 -17.11 -4.37 -9.08
CA LYS A 148 -17.00 -5.76 -8.66
C LYS A 148 -15.69 -6.36 -9.14
N ILE A 149 -14.86 -6.76 -8.18
CA ILE A 149 -13.56 -7.37 -8.44
C ILE A 149 -13.74 -8.88 -8.55
N SER A 150 -14.25 -9.35 -9.69
CA SER A 150 -14.46 -10.79 -9.97
C SER A 150 -13.38 -11.39 -10.85
N TRP A 151 -12.84 -10.60 -11.80
CA TRP A 151 -11.95 -11.13 -12.84
C TRP A 151 -10.46 -11.09 -12.47
N HIS A 152 -10.03 -10.01 -11.82
CA HIS A 152 -8.63 -9.71 -11.55
C HIS A 152 -8.49 -9.30 -10.09
N GLY A 153 -8.10 -10.26 -9.25
CA GLY A 153 -7.96 -10.08 -7.81
C GLY A 153 -7.12 -8.88 -7.36
N PRO A 154 -5.95 -8.60 -7.98
CA PRO A 154 -5.11 -7.46 -7.60
C PRO A 154 -5.79 -6.10 -7.77
N SER A 155 -6.84 -5.98 -8.61
CA SER A 155 -7.62 -4.75 -8.77
C SER A 155 -8.29 -4.30 -7.47
N GLY A 156 -8.47 -5.20 -6.50
CA GLY A 156 -9.00 -4.86 -5.17
C GLY A 156 -8.17 -3.81 -4.44
N THR A 157 -6.85 -3.76 -4.68
CA THR A 157 -5.99 -2.75 -4.07
C THR A 157 -6.26 -1.34 -4.61
N ILE A 158 -6.57 -1.23 -5.91
CA ILE A 158 -6.95 0.02 -6.58
C ILE A 158 -8.37 0.44 -6.18
N GLN A 159 -9.29 -0.51 -6.04
CA GLN A 159 -10.63 -0.25 -5.50
C GLN A 159 -10.56 0.38 -4.12
N ALA A 160 -9.72 -0.16 -3.23
CA ALA A 160 -9.51 0.42 -1.92
C ALA A 160 -8.86 1.79 -1.93
N GLU A 161 -7.90 2.01 -2.82
CA GLU A 161 -7.30 3.32 -3.01
C GLU A 161 -8.36 4.37 -3.39
N PHE A 162 -9.31 4.01 -4.24
CA PHE A 162 -10.44 4.85 -4.62
C PHE A 162 -11.43 5.05 -3.46
N LEU A 163 -11.85 3.98 -2.79
CA LEU A 163 -12.81 4.03 -1.68
C LEU A 163 -12.26 4.74 -0.42
N ALA A 164 -10.94 4.79 -0.25
CA ALA A 164 -10.31 5.51 0.86
C ALA A 164 -10.42 7.05 0.74
N VAL A 165 -10.68 7.59 -0.46
CA VAL A 165 -10.78 9.05 -0.73
C VAL A 165 -11.70 9.79 0.25
N PRO A 166 -12.98 9.42 0.42
CA PRO A 166 -13.88 10.12 1.34
C PRO A 166 -13.37 10.09 2.79
N PHE A 167 -12.84 8.96 3.24
CA PHE A 167 -12.30 8.83 4.60
C PHE A 167 -11.06 9.71 4.81
N ILE A 168 -10.16 9.77 3.82
CA ILE A 168 -8.97 10.63 3.85
C ILE A 168 -9.35 12.11 3.87
N LEU A 169 -10.32 12.52 3.06
CA LEU A 169 -10.81 13.89 3.06
C LEU A 169 -11.46 14.25 4.40
N ALA A 170 -12.29 13.37 4.96
CA ALA A 170 -12.90 13.56 6.27
C ALA A 170 -11.82 13.69 7.37
N ALA A 171 -10.88 12.75 7.45
CA ALA A 171 -9.77 12.79 8.39
C ALA A 171 -8.90 14.04 8.21
N PHE A 172 -8.72 14.51 6.97
CA PHE A 172 -7.96 15.72 6.67
C PHE A 172 -8.61 16.97 7.27
N PHE A 173 -9.91 17.16 7.02
CA PHE A 173 -10.64 18.32 7.53
C PHE A 173 -10.79 18.30 9.04
N VAL A 174 -11.11 17.14 9.63
CA VAL A 174 -11.17 16.98 11.10
C VAL A 174 -9.81 17.24 11.73
N GLY A 175 -8.73 16.72 11.13
CA GLY A 175 -7.35 16.98 11.56
C GLY A 175 -6.92 18.44 11.40
N ARG A 176 -7.52 19.21 10.49
CA ARG A 176 -7.27 20.66 10.36
C ARG A 176 -7.86 21.45 11.52
N ILE A 177 -8.99 20.99 12.07
CA ILE A 177 -9.70 21.64 13.18
C ILE A 177 -9.08 21.27 14.53
N LEU A 178 -8.82 19.97 14.76
CA LEU A 178 -8.44 19.42 16.05
C LEU A 178 -6.95 18.99 16.13
N GLY A 179 -6.19 19.12 15.04
CA GLY A 179 -4.78 18.76 14.98
C GLY A 179 -4.50 17.24 15.03
N SER A 180 -3.31 16.87 15.51
CA SER A 180 -2.84 15.47 15.57
C SER A 180 -3.72 14.55 16.39
N PHE A 181 -4.40 15.08 17.42
CA PHE A 181 -5.30 14.30 18.26
C PHE A 181 -6.45 13.71 17.43
N ALA A 182 -7.02 14.49 16.52
CA ALA A 182 -8.05 13.99 15.62
C ALA A 182 -7.55 12.87 14.69
N LEU A 183 -6.33 13.00 14.17
CA LEU A 183 -5.75 11.96 13.32
C LEU A 183 -5.49 10.67 14.13
N LEU A 184 -5.06 10.79 15.39
CA LEU A 184 -4.95 9.66 16.29
C LEU A 184 -6.31 9.01 16.55
N THR A 185 -7.36 9.81 16.77
CA THR A 185 -8.73 9.29 16.90
C THR A 185 -9.19 8.58 15.63
N CYS A 186 -8.85 9.08 14.43
CA CYS A 186 -9.15 8.40 13.16
C CYS A 186 -8.41 7.06 13.04
N VAL A 187 -7.16 6.98 13.49
CA VAL A 187 -6.42 5.70 13.57
C VAL A 187 -7.12 4.73 14.52
N VAL A 188 -7.47 5.17 15.73
CA VAL A 188 -8.18 4.33 16.70
C VAL A 188 -9.52 3.86 16.15
N TYR A 189 -10.30 4.76 15.54
CA TYR A 189 -11.56 4.44 14.86
C TYR A 189 -11.37 3.35 13.80
N SER A 190 -10.34 3.48 12.96
CA SER A 190 -10.05 2.51 11.91
C SER A 190 -9.59 1.15 12.42
N ILE A 191 -9.10 1.06 13.67
CA ILE A 191 -8.76 -0.21 14.33
C ILE A 191 -10.04 -0.91 14.78
N PHE A 192 -11.00 -0.17 15.36
CA PHE A 192 -12.31 -0.74 15.71
C PHE A 192 -13.09 -1.21 14.48
N ALA A 193 -12.93 -0.52 13.34
CA ALA A 193 -13.56 -0.91 12.08
C ALA A 193 -13.20 -2.34 11.61
N PHE A 194 -12.11 -2.97 12.08
CA PHE A 194 -11.81 -4.37 11.76
C PHE A 194 -12.90 -5.33 12.22
N GLY A 195 -13.52 -5.07 13.38
CA GLY A 195 -14.59 -5.89 13.94
C GLY A 195 -15.97 -5.53 13.40
N ASP A 196 -16.17 -4.26 13.03
CA ASP A 196 -17.47 -3.69 12.68
C ASP A 196 -17.45 -3.04 11.29
N PRO A 197 -17.78 -3.78 10.21
CA PRO A 197 -17.81 -3.25 8.83
C PRO A 197 -18.78 -2.08 8.62
N GLU A 198 -19.77 -1.93 9.50
CA GLU A 198 -20.71 -0.80 9.50
C GLU A 198 -20.00 0.55 9.66
N MET A 199 -18.91 0.59 10.41
CA MET A 199 -18.09 1.79 10.64
C MET A 199 -17.44 2.32 9.35
N VAL A 200 -17.34 1.49 8.31
CA VAL A 200 -16.81 1.88 6.99
C VAL A 200 -17.87 1.85 5.92
N LEU A 201 -19.15 1.94 6.29
CA LEU A 201 -20.30 1.97 5.38
C LEU A 201 -20.35 0.75 4.44
N TRP A 202 -19.93 -0.43 4.93
CA TRP A 202 -19.86 -1.65 4.13
C TRP A 202 -18.96 -1.55 2.88
N ALA A 203 -18.06 -0.57 2.86
CA ALA A 203 -17.14 -0.39 1.75
C ALA A 203 -16.20 -1.62 1.63
N PRO A 204 -16.10 -2.25 0.44
CA PRO A 204 -15.31 -3.45 0.25
C PRO A 204 -13.87 -3.31 0.74
N ASN A 205 -13.41 -4.27 1.56
CA ASN A 205 -12.06 -4.35 2.13
C ASN A 205 -11.61 -3.16 3.01
N MET A 206 -12.45 -2.13 3.21
CA MET A 206 -12.05 -0.93 3.95
C MET A 206 -11.87 -1.18 5.44
N HIS A 207 -12.66 -2.08 6.01
CA HIS A 207 -12.53 -2.49 7.41
C HIS A 207 -11.12 -3.01 7.76
N SER A 208 -10.41 -3.58 6.77
CA SER A 208 -9.07 -4.16 6.97
C SER A 208 -7.92 -3.21 6.60
N TRP A 209 -8.17 -2.22 5.74
CA TRP A 209 -7.09 -1.40 5.15
C TRP A 209 -7.14 0.07 5.54
N LEU A 210 -8.25 0.55 6.10
CA LEU A 210 -8.42 1.95 6.49
C LEU A 210 -7.34 2.41 7.48
N SER A 211 -6.94 1.54 8.40
CA SER A 211 -5.90 1.84 9.39
C SER A 211 -4.55 2.21 8.77
N ALA A 212 -4.19 1.59 7.66
CA ALA A 212 -2.96 1.91 6.95
C ALA A 212 -2.99 3.34 6.37
N PHE A 213 -4.11 3.74 5.75
CA PHE A 213 -4.26 5.10 5.27
C PHE A 213 -4.23 6.11 6.42
N MET A 214 -4.93 5.84 7.52
CA MET A 214 -4.98 6.74 8.68
C MET A 214 -3.61 6.89 9.35
N VAL A 215 -2.84 5.80 9.50
CA VAL A 215 -1.48 5.85 10.03
C VAL A 215 -0.57 6.65 9.10
N GLY A 216 -0.68 6.46 7.78
CA GLY A 216 0.04 7.28 6.81
C GLY A 216 -0.24 8.78 6.97
N MET A 217 -1.52 9.15 7.13
CA MET A 217 -1.91 10.54 7.38
C MET A 217 -1.38 11.09 8.70
N LEU A 218 -1.41 10.28 9.76
CA LEU A 218 -0.88 10.67 11.07
C LEU A 218 0.63 10.93 10.99
N VAL A 219 1.39 10.03 10.36
CA VAL A 219 2.85 10.15 10.18
C VAL A 219 3.23 11.37 9.32
N ALA A 220 2.37 11.79 8.41
CA ALA A 220 2.58 13.00 7.61
C ALA A 220 2.44 14.30 8.42
N ASP A 221 1.88 14.26 9.63
CA ASP A 221 1.77 15.45 10.48
C ASP A 221 3.16 15.98 10.87
N LYS A 222 3.39 17.27 10.57
CA LYS A 222 4.65 17.97 10.87
C LYS A 222 5.02 17.93 12.35
N ARG A 223 4.05 17.79 13.25
CA ARG A 223 4.28 17.69 14.70
C ARG A 223 5.00 16.40 15.09
N LEU A 224 4.92 15.35 14.28
CA LEU A 224 5.67 14.10 14.48
C LEU A 224 7.07 14.13 13.87
N LYS A 225 7.45 15.18 13.14
CA LYS A 225 8.78 15.33 12.55
C LYS A 225 9.92 15.13 13.56
N PRO A 226 9.90 15.71 14.79
CA PRO A 226 10.98 15.53 15.76
C PRO A 226 11.20 14.07 16.17
N PHE A 227 10.13 13.27 16.19
CA PHE A 227 10.21 11.86 16.55
C PHE A 227 10.99 11.04 15.50
N PHE A 228 10.91 11.44 14.22
CA PHE A 228 11.56 10.73 13.12
C PHE A 228 12.87 11.35 12.65
N SER A 229 13.10 12.64 12.90
CA SER A 229 14.34 13.33 12.50
C SER A 229 15.59 12.77 13.17
N ASP A 230 15.41 12.28 14.41
CA ASP A 230 16.50 11.76 15.24
C ASP A 230 16.73 10.26 15.05
N ALA A 231 16.05 9.65 14.07
CA ALA A 231 16.19 8.23 13.77
C ALA A 231 17.63 7.90 13.36
N THR A 232 18.24 6.98 14.08
CA THR A 232 19.58 6.47 13.79
C THR A 232 19.55 5.40 12.70
N GLY A 233 20.71 5.13 12.10
CA GLY A 233 20.84 4.01 11.14
C GLY A 233 20.46 2.66 11.74
N ALA A 234 20.77 2.44 13.03
CA ALA A 234 20.38 1.23 13.75
C ALA A 234 18.86 1.13 13.92
N ALA A 235 18.18 2.23 14.24
CA ALA A 235 16.72 2.25 14.37
C ALA A 235 16.03 1.91 13.03
N LEU A 236 16.53 2.46 11.92
CA LEU A 236 15.98 2.18 10.59
C LEU A 236 16.21 0.73 10.16
N THR A 237 17.40 0.17 10.45
CA THR A 237 17.68 -1.26 10.22
C THR A 237 16.78 -2.14 11.10
N LEU A 238 16.56 -1.77 12.36
CA LEU A 238 15.68 -2.51 13.27
C LEU A 238 14.23 -2.49 12.79
N LEU A 239 13.73 -1.36 12.27
CA LEU A 239 12.41 -1.29 11.64
C LEU A 239 12.29 -2.19 10.41
N CYS A 240 13.34 -2.25 9.57
CA CYS A 240 13.37 -3.15 8.42
C CYS A 240 13.36 -4.62 8.87
N VAL A 241 14.18 -4.99 9.86
CA VAL A 241 14.19 -6.35 10.40
C VAL A 241 12.85 -6.70 11.03
N ALA A 242 12.28 -5.80 11.84
CA ALA A 242 10.98 -5.98 12.47
C ALA A 242 9.87 -6.19 11.44
N TYR A 243 9.90 -5.48 10.30
CA TYR A 243 8.95 -5.64 9.20
C TYR A 243 8.91 -7.09 8.68
N PHE A 244 10.07 -7.76 8.56
CA PHE A 244 10.15 -9.15 8.11
C PHE A 244 9.87 -10.15 9.25
N VAL A 245 10.43 -9.91 10.44
CA VAL A 245 10.32 -10.81 11.59
C VAL A 245 8.89 -10.89 12.11
N LEU A 246 8.23 -9.74 12.31
CA LEU A 246 6.84 -9.73 12.79
C LEU A 246 5.95 -10.52 11.83
N ARG A 247 6.20 -10.39 10.53
CA ARG A 247 5.45 -11.12 9.52
C ARG A 247 5.68 -12.62 9.56
N ALA A 248 6.92 -13.06 9.73
CA ALA A 248 7.25 -14.48 9.83
C ALA A 248 6.67 -15.10 11.12
N ALA A 249 6.64 -14.33 12.21
CA ALA A 249 6.25 -14.78 13.55
C ALA A 249 4.74 -14.75 13.82
N THR A 250 3.94 -14.08 12.98
CA THR A 250 2.50 -13.88 13.22
C THR A 250 1.62 -14.47 12.12
N ASN A 251 0.39 -14.85 12.48
CA ASN A 251 -0.59 -15.32 11.52
C ASN A 251 -1.06 -14.17 10.62
N MET A 252 -1.12 -14.40 9.30
CA MET A 252 -1.49 -13.39 8.31
C MET A 252 -2.90 -12.81 8.51
N GLY A 253 -3.85 -13.65 8.95
CA GLY A 253 -5.26 -13.26 9.09
C GLY A 253 -5.58 -12.59 10.43
N SER A 254 -4.61 -12.44 11.32
CA SER A 254 -4.81 -11.85 12.65
C SER A 254 -4.86 -10.33 12.58
N VAL A 255 -5.85 -9.74 13.24
CA VAL A 255 -5.99 -8.28 13.41
C VAL A 255 -4.74 -7.70 14.09
N GLN A 256 -4.18 -8.40 15.08
CA GLN A 256 -2.96 -7.98 15.78
C GLN A 256 -1.76 -7.91 14.82
N SER A 257 -1.62 -8.88 13.91
CA SER A 257 -0.59 -8.86 12.88
C SER A 257 -0.77 -7.66 11.95
N ALA A 258 -2.00 -7.40 11.48
CA ALA A 258 -2.30 -6.27 10.61
C ALA A 258 -1.98 -4.92 11.26
N ILE A 259 -2.37 -4.72 12.52
CA ILE A 259 -2.08 -3.49 13.27
C ILE A 259 -0.58 -3.33 13.48
N GLY A 260 0.12 -4.36 13.96
CA GLY A 260 1.55 -4.31 14.20
C GLY A 260 2.34 -4.01 12.92
N GLN A 261 1.98 -4.65 11.81
CA GLN A 261 2.60 -4.38 10.51
C GLN A 261 2.32 -2.96 10.03
N THR A 262 1.11 -2.45 10.25
CA THR A 262 0.73 -1.08 9.88
C THR A 262 1.56 -0.05 10.63
N VAL A 263 1.77 -0.24 11.93
CA VAL A 263 2.60 0.65 12.76
C VAL A 263 4.05 0.62 12.29
N ILE A 264 4.61 -0.56 12.00
CA ILE A 264 5.98 -0.67 11.46
C ILE A 264 6.09 0.03 10.10
N CYS A 265 5.10 -0.14 9.21
CA CYS A 265 5.07 0.57 7.92
C CYS A 265 5.03 2.09 8.12
N GLY A 266 4.21 2.59 9.05
CA GLY A 266 4.18 4.01 9.44
C GLY A 266 5.54 4.51 9.93
N GLY A 267 6.18 3.74 10.80
CA GLY A 267 7.52 4.02 11.30
C GLY A 267 8.57 4.09 10.19
N LEU A 268 8.55 3.13 9.25
CA LEU A 268 9.43 3.10 8.09
C LEU A 268 9.22 4.32 7.18
N VAL A 269 7.97 4.65 6.84
CA VAL A 269 7.66 5.80 5.99
C VAL A 269 8.10 7.11 6.65
N GLY A 270 7.80 7.28 7.95
CA GLY A 270 8.21 8.45 8.71
C GLY A 270 9.74 8.59 8.80
N ALA A 271 10.44 7.51 9.14
CA ALA A 271 11.90 7.51 9.23
C ALA A 271 12.56 7.74 7.86
N VAL A 272 12.09 7.11 6.79
CA VAL A 272 12.64 7.31 5.43
C VAL A 272 12.43 8.75 4.95
N TYR A 273 11.32 9.39 5.31
CA TYR A 273 11.02 10.76 4.87
C TYR A 273 11.74 11.83 5.70
N TYR A 274 11.80 11.68 7.02
CA TYR A 274 12.31 12.72 7.94
C TYR A 274 13.75 12.53 8.40
N ALA A 275 14.31 11.31 8.34
CA ALA A 275 15.67 11.05 8.81
C ALA A 275 16.74 11.56 7.82
N SER A 276 17.98 11.59 8.30
CA SER A 276 19.11 12.12 7.54
C SER A 276 19.38 11.33 6.25
N PRO A 277 19.55 12.00 5.09
CA PRO A 277 19.82 11.33 3.80
C PRO A 277 21.16 10.60 3.77
N LYS A 278 22.03 10.80 4.78
CA LYS A 278 23.33 10.14 4.90
C LYS A 278 23.22 8.68 5.35
N LEU A 279 22.06 8.24 5.86
CA LEU A 279 21.88 6.87 6.34
C LEU A 279 22.00 5.86 5.20
N ALA A 280 22.69 4.75 5.44
CA ALA A 280 22.99 3.73 4.43
C ALA A 280 21.73 3.19 3.73
N VAL A 281 20.66 2.92 4.49
CA VAL A 281 19.37 2.45 3.95
C VAL A 281 18.74 3.51 3.03
N ILE A 282 18.80 4.79 3.40
CA ILE A 282 18.26 5.89 2.56
C ILE A 282 19.12 6.08 1.30
N ARG A 283 20.45 5.94 1.40
CA ARG A 283 21.34 5.96 0.23
C ARG A 283 21.04 4.80 -0.72
N PHE A 284 20.76 3.61 -0.17
CA PHE A 284 20.35 2.45 -0.96
C PHE A 284 19.01 2.68 -1.67
N LEU A 285 18.00 3.24 -0.98
CA LEU A 285 16.71 3.58 -1.58
C LEU A 285 16.83 4.64 -2.69
N ASN A 286 17.81 5.54 -2.58
CA ASN A 286 18.13 6.53 -3.61
C ASN A 286 19.01 5.99 -4.75
N TRP A 287 19.35 4.71 -4.76
CA TRP A 287 20.18 4.13 -5.81
C TRP A 287 19.38 4.02 -7.12
N HIS A 288 19.99 4.39 -8.24
CA HIS A 288 19.33 4.52 -9.54
C HIS A 288 18.53 3.28 -10.01
N PRO A 289 18.99 2.03 -9.81
CA PRO A 289 18.20 0.85 -10.15
C PRO A 289 16.91 0.73 -9.34
N VAL A 290 16.94 1.13 -8.07
CA VAL A 290 15.79 1.10 -7.17
C VAL A 290 14.79 2.20 -7.54
N LEU A 291 15.30 3.38 -7.89
CA LEU A 291 14.48 4.51 -8.35
C LEU A 291 13.77 4.22 -9.67
N PHE A 292 14.38 3.45 -10.59
CA PHE A 292 13.75 3.09 -11.86
C PHE A 292 12.39 2.40 -11.66
N PHE A 293 12.27 1.53 -10.66
CA PHE A 293 10.99 0.87 -10.33
C PHE A 293 9.95 1.80 -9.71
N GLY A 294 10.37 2.91 -9.08
CA GLY A 294 9.49 3.91 -8.46
C GLY A 294 9.13 5.10 -9.35
N ALA A 295 10.01 5.47 -10.29
CA ALA A 295 9.95 6.74 -11.02
C ALA A 295 8.79 6.84 -12.03
N TYR A 296 8.20 5.72 -12.45
CA TYR A 296 7.07 5.68 -13.38
C TYR A 296 5.69 5.82 -12.70
N GLN A 297 5.64 6.01 -11.38
CA GLN A 297 4.38 6.16 -10.63
C GLN A 297 3.98 7.62 -10.36
N LEU A 298 4.50 8.60 -11.10
CA LEU A 298 4.16 10.02 -10.96
C LEU A 298 3.29 10.53 -12.10
#